data_AF-A0A847EDW1-F1
#
_entry.id   AF-A0A847EDW1-F1
#
_cell.length_a   1.000
_cell.length_b   1.000
_cell.length_c   1.000
_cell.angle_alpha   90.00
_cell.angle_beta   90.00
_cell.angle_gamma   90.00
#
_symmetry.space_group_name_H-M   'P 1'
#
loop_
_entity.id
_entity.type
_entity.pdbx_description
1 polymer ?
#
loop_
_entity_poly.entity_id
_entity_poly.type
_entity_poly.pdbx_seq_one_letter_code
_entity_poly.pdbx_strand_id
1 'polypeptide(L)'
;MLVKECNMPDISDLKHSVVGHFILTSLAGFDKQHSQKTIKTLSVISRLMDKAKYEYQVARETAIEEEKENKLTYEELMKRDSGQYMYTCPIINHLENCINALSRIFKLVKLLPKEYNFTHQKKIVDIRNAIEHMDERISSSKQGSLSLNISEDALAVEITGEIIKLEDVAGQIRVLYKEIRDFIYKSDDKVTSGNK
;
A
#
# COMPACT_ATOMS: atom_id res chain seq x y z
N MET A 1 7.96 -18.98 -13.56
CA MET A 1 8.29 -17.61 -13.12
C MET A 1 7.48 -16.66 -13.96
N LEU A 2 6.93 -15.64 -13.34
CA LEU A 2 5.84 -14.87 -13.95
C LEU A 2 6.35 -13.55 -14.53
N VAL A 3 7.21 -12.81 -13.82
CA VAL A 3 7.59 -11.43 -14.19
C VAL A 3 8.72 -11.37 -15.22
N LYS A 4 8.40 -11.11 -16.49
CA LYS A 4 9.40 -10.92 -17.58
C LYS A 4 9.96 -9.49 -17.64
N GLU A 5 9.17 -8.52 -17.23
CA GLU A 5 9.53 -7.10 -17.19
C GLU A 5 8.74 -6.45 -16.05
N CYS A 6 9.40 -5.70 -15.15
CA CYS A 6 8.71 -5.03 -14.05
C CYS A 6 8.27 -3.62 -14.45
N ASN A 7 6.99 -3.46 -14.79
CA ASN A 7 6.38 -2.16 -15.09
C ASN A 7 5.60 -1.56 -13.91
N MET A 8 5.77 -2.10 -12.70
CA MET A 8 5.14 -1.57 -11.49
C MET A 8 5.48 -0.07 -11.31
N PRO A 9 4.47 0.81 -11.17
CA PRO A 9 4.73 2.24 -10.99
C PRO A 9 5.58 2.52 -9.76
N ASP A 10 6.59 3.36 -9.92
CA ASP A 10 7.42 3.79 -8.81
C ASP A 10 6.67 4.82 -7.95
N ILE A 11 6.84 4.74 -6.63
CA ILE A 11 6.31 5.69 -5.62
C ILE A 11 7.42 6.25 -4.71
N SER A 12 8.69 6.07 -5.09
CA SER A 12 9.86 6.51 -4.32
C SER A 12 9.95 8.04 -4.11
N ASP A 13 9.23 8.82 -4.91
CA ASP A 13 9.10 10.26 -4.73
C ASP A 13 8.33 10.64 -3.46
N LEU A 14 7.56 9.71 -2.86
CA LEU A 14 6.90 9.87 -1.58
C LEU A 14 7.91 9.72 -0.41
N LYS A 15 8.96 10.53 -0.39
CA LYS A 15 10.15 10.33 0.47
C LYS A 15 9.90 10.45 1.97
N HIS A 16 8.94 11.27 2.38
CA HIS A 16 8.77 11.54 3.81
C HIS A 16 7.85 10.55 4.50
N SER A 17 8.21 10.17 5.73
CA SER A 17 7.36 9.40 6.63
C SER A 17 6.20 10.25 7.12
N VAL A 18 4.97 9.74 6.97
CA VAL A 18 3.76 10.35 7.51
C VAL A 18 3.76 10.28 9.04
N VAL A 19 4.29 9.19 9.62
CA VAL A 19 4.47 9.09 11.07
C VAL A 19 5.45 10.14 11.59
N GLY A 20 6.59 10.32 10.93
CA GLY A 20 7.57 11.34 11.30
C GLY A 20 6.94 12.74 11.25
N HIS A 21 6.15 13.02 10.21
CA HIS A 21 5.39 14.26 10.11
C HIS A 21 4.40 14.44 11.25
N PHE A 22 3.58 13.42 11.52
CA PHE A 22 2.62 13.43 12.63
C PHE A 22 3.30 13.74 13.97
N ILE A 23 4.43 13.08 14.27
CA ILE A 23 5.19 13.31 15.51
C ILE A 23 5.65 14.77 15.60
N LEU A 24 6.22 15.32 14.52
CA LEU A 24 6.68 16.71 14.49
C LEU A 24 5.54 17.70 14.73
N THR A 25 4.38 17.49 14.10
CA THR A 25 3.20 18.34 14.32
C THR A 25 2.59 18.18 15.71
N SER A 26 2.57 16.97 16.27
CA SER A 26 2.11 16.73 17.64
C SER A 26 2.99 17.49 18.64
N LEU A 27 4.32 17.48 18.44
CA LEU A 27 5.27 18.28 19.25
C LEU A 27 5.03 19.79 19.10
N ALA A 28 4.61 20.26 17.93
CA ALA A 28 4.22 21.65 17.68
C ALA A 28 2.89 22.06 18.33
N GLY A 29 2.16 21.12 18.94
CA GLY A 29 0.92 21.41 19.68
C GLY A 29 -0.37 21.07 18.92
N PHE A 30 -0.27 20.37 17.78
CA PHE A 30 -1.43 19.81 17.06
C PHE A 30 -2.38 19.04 17.99
N ASP A 31 -1.84 18.28 18.93
CA ASP A 31 -2.59 17.46 19.87
C ASP A 31 -3.49 18.27 20.82
N LYS A 32 -3.23 19.57 20.99
CA LYS A 32 -4.07 20.45 21.84
C LYS A 32 -5.34 20.90 21.13
N GLN A 33 -5.40 20.78 19.80
CA GLN A 33 -6.51 21.29 18.97
C GLN A 33 -7.51 20.21 18.57
N HIS A 34 -7.15 18.95 18.75
CA HIS A 34 -7.94 17.81 18.30
C HIS A 34 -8.32 16.90 19.47
N SER A 35 -9.44 16.20 19.32
CA SER A 35 -9.85 15.22 20.32
C SER A 35 -8.82 14.09 20.44
N GLN A 36 -8.71 13.50 21.64
CA GLN A 36 -7.86 12.32 21.88
C GLN A 36 -8.19 11.15 20.94
N LYS A 37 -9.47 11.00 20.56
CA LYS A 37 -9.89 10.01 19.57
C LYS A 37 -9.27 10.31 18.20
N THR A 38 -9.36 11.55 17.74
CA THR A 38 -8.80 12.01 16.45
C THR A 38 -7.29 11.78 16.40
N ILE A 39 -6.55 12.16 17.45
CA ILE A 39 -5.09 12.00 17.54
C ILE A 39 -4.70 10.51 17.42
N LYS A 40 -5.36 9.64 18.18
CA LYS A 40 -5.13 8.18 18.10
C LYS A 40 -5.43 7.63 16.71
N THR A 41 -6.54 8.04 16.11
CA THR A 41 -6.91 7.61 14.75
C THR A 41 -5.87 8.06 13.72
N LEU A 42 -5.42 9.31 13.78
CA LEU A 42 -4.41 9.86 12.86
C LEU A 42 -3.03 9.20 13.04
N SER A 43 -2.63 8.92 14.28
CA SER A 43 -1.40 8.18 14.56
C SER A 43 -1.40 6.80 13.89
N VAL A 44 -2.52 6.07 14.01
CA VAL A 44 -2.66 4.74 13.39
C VAL A 44 -2.72 4.84 11.86
N ILE A 45 -3.47 5.81 11.32
CA ILE A 45 -3.52 6.07 9.87
C ILE A 45 -2.13 6.38 9.31
N SER A 46 -1.37 7.25 9.99
CA SER A 46 -0.01 7.63 9.58
C SER A 46 0.91 6.41 9.51
N ARG A 47 0.86 5.54 10.53
CA ARG A 47 1.64 4.29 10.56
C ARG A 47 1.24 3.33 9.45
N LEU A 48 -0.06 3.18 9.20
CA LEU A 48 -0.55 2.32 8.14
C LEU A 48 -0.18 2.87 6.75
N MET A 49 -0.15 4.19 6.58
CA MET A 49 0.26 4.83 5.33
C MET A 49 1.74 4.55 5.02
N ASP A 50 2.61 4.71 6.02
CA ASP A 50 4.03 4.38 5.87
C ASP A 50 4.23 2.86 5.61
N LYS A 51 3.46 1.99 6.28
CA LYS A 51 3.47 0.55 5.99
C LYS A 51 3.02 0.27 4.55
N ALA A 52 1.91 0.83 4.08
CA ALA A 52 1.42 0.60 2.72
C ALA A 52 2.47 0.99 1.66
N LYS A 53 3.13 2.14 1.85
CA LYS A 53 4.23 2.58 0.98
C LYS A 53 5.39 1.58 0.99
N TYR A 54 5.87 1.21 2.18
CA TYR A 54 6.96 0.28 2.35
C TYR A 54 6.67 -1.06 1.66
N GLU A 55 5.52 -1.66 1.96
CA GLU A 55 5.15 -2.97 1.41
C GLU A 55 5.02 -2.92 -0.12
N TYR A 56 4.43 -1.86 -0.67
CA TYR A 56 4.36 -1.68 -2.13
C TYR A 56 5.76 -1.55 -2.76
N GLN A 57 6.67 -0.79 -2.14
CA GLN A 57 8.03 -0.63 -2.65
C GLN A 57 8.82 -1.94 -2.58
N VAL A 58 8.72 -2.69 -1.48
CA VAL A 58 9.39 -3.98 -1.35
C VAL A 58 8.81 -4.98 -2.37
N ALA A 59 7.49 -4.98 -2.61
CA ALA A 59 6.91 -5.79 -3.69
C ALA A 59 7.51 -5.44 -5.06
N ARG A 60 7.65 -4.14 -5.35
CA ARG A 60 8.26 -3.66 -6.60
C ARG A 60 9.72 -4.07 -6.74
N GLU A 61 10.51 -3.88 -5.69
CA GLU A 61 11.92 -4.28 -5.66
C GLU A 61 12.05 -5.79 -5.87
N THR A 62 11.21 -6.58 -5.22
CA THR A 62 11.16 -8.03 -5.36
C THR A 62 10.78 -8.46 -6.79
N ALA A 63 9.84 -7.75 -7.44
CA ALA A 63 9.48 -8.00 -8.84
C ALA A 63 10.63 -7.65 -9.80
N ILE A 64 11.41 -6.61 -9.51
CA ILE A 64 12.64 -6.29 -10.25
C ILE A 64 13.69 -7.39 -10.06
N GLU A 65 13.82 -7.96 -8.86
CA GLU A 65 14.70 -9.11 -8.64
C GLU A 65 14.22 -10.37 -9.38
N GLU A 66 12.90 -10.63 -9.45
CA GLU A 66 12.36 -11.72 -10.28
C GLU A 66 12.68 -11.53 -11.76
N GLU A 67 12.55 -10.30 -12.27
CA GLU A 67 12.92 -9.96 -13.65
C GLU A 67 14.40 -10.25 -13.94
N LYS A 68 15.29 -9.86 -13.01
CA LYS A 68 16.73 -10.13 -13.13
C LYS A 68 17.01 -11.62 -13.09
N GLU A 69 16.38 -12.35 -12.16
CA GLU A 69 16.51 -13.80 -12.03
C GLU A 69 16.07 -14.52 -13.31
N ASN A 70 15.03 -14.04 -13.98
CA ASN A 70 14.52 -14.58 -15.24
C ASN A 70 15.47 -14.37 -16.43
N LYS A 71 16.41 -13.43 -16.32
CA LYS A 71 17.40 -13.12 -17.36
C LYS A 71 18.71 -13.89 -17.17
N LEU A 72 18.86 -14.65 -16.08
CA LEU A 72 20.05 -15.46 -15.83
C LEU A 72 20.14 -16.63 -16.81
N THR A 73 21.35 -16.87 -17.29
CA THR A 73 21.69 -18.05 -18.09
C THR A 73 21.79 -19.30 -17.22
N TYR A 74 21.68 -20.48 -17.85
CA TYR A 74 21.86 -21.75 -17.16
C TYR A 74 23.23 -21.86 -16.46
N GLU A 75 24.30 -21.37 -17.09
CA GLU A 75 25.64 -21.37 -16.48
C GLU A 75 25.73 -20.49 -15.22
N GLU A 76 25.04 -19.35 -15.20
CA GLU A 76 24.99 -18.47 -14.03
C GLU A 76 24.19 -19.09 -12.88
N LEU A 77 23.10 -19.80 -13.19
CA LEU A 77 22.31 -20.54 -12.21
C LEU A 77 23.12 -21.70 -11.60
N MET A 78 23.87 -22.44 -12.42
CA MET A 78 24.70 -23.57 -11.96
C MET A 78 25.90 -23.15 -11.09
N LYS A 79 26.32 -21.88 -11.15
CA LYS A 79 27.35 -21.31 -10.27
C LYS A 79 26.84 -20.97 -8.87
N ARG A 80 25.53 -21.08 -8.62
CA ARG A 80 24.91 -20.82 -7.32
C ARG A 80 24.62 -22.13 -6.60
N ASP A 81 24.99 -22.23 -5.32
CA ASP A 81 24.63 -23.37 -4.46
C ASP A 81 23.12 -23.45 -4.16
N SER A 82 22.38 -22.36 -4.42
CA SER A 82 20.96 -22.20 -4.09
C SER A 82 20.01 -22.41 -5.27
N GLY A 83 20.54 -22.63 -6.48
CA GLY A 83 19.74 -22.73 -7.70
C GLY A 83 18.99 -21.44 -8.04
N GLN A 84 17.81 -21.59 -8.66
CA GLN A 84 16.97 -20.48 -9.08
C GLN A 84 15.99 -20.07 -7.97
N TYR A 85 15.93 -18.77 -7.68
CA TYR A 85 15.02 -18.21 -6.68
C TYR A 85 13.63 -17.95 -7.26
N MET A 86 12.59 -18.33 -6.52
CA MET A 86 11.20 -17.97 -6.84
C MET A 86 10.74 -16.80 -5.98
N TYR A 87 10.58 -15.64 -6.61
CA TYR A 87 10.22 -14.38 -5.96
C TYR A 87 8.71 -14.11 -5.91
N THR A 88 7.91 -14.90 -6.62
CA THR A 88 6.45 -14.73 -6.73
C THR A 88 5.76 -14.67 -5.36
N CYS A 89 6.09 -15.59 -4.44
CA CYS A 89 5.47 -15.62 -3.10
C CYS A 89 5.80 -14.37 -2.27
N PRO A 90 7.07 -13.94 -2.17
CA PRO A 90 7.41 -12.64 -1.58
C PRO A 90 6.66 -11.45 -2.18
N ILE A 91 6.56 -11.34 -3.52
CA ILE A 91 5.84 -10.22 -4.16
C ILE A 91 4.37 -10.20 -3.73
N ILE A 92 3.69 -11.34 -3.81
CA ILE A 92 2.29 -11.49 -3.41
C ILE A 92 2.10 -11.09 -1.94
N ASN A 93 2.92 -11.62 -1.04
CA ASN A 93 2.84 -11.34 0.39
C ASN A 93 2.97 -9.83 0.68
N HIS A 94 3.88 -9.13 0.00
CA HIS A 94 4.03 -7.69 0.17
C HIS A 94 2.84 -6.90 -0.40
N LEU A 95 2.29 -7.31 -1.55
CA LEU A 95 1.10 -6.66 -2.12
C LEU A 95 -0.15 -6.87 -1.24
N GLU A 96 -0.34 -8.06 -0.68
CA GLU A 96 -1.40 -8.34 0.29
C GLU A 96 -1.26 -7.44 1.53
N ASN A 97 -0.05 -7.33 2.09
CA ASN A 97 0.21 -6.46 3.23
C ASN A 97 -0.04 -4.98 2.91
N CYS A 98 0.33 -4.53 1.71
CA CYS A 98 0.04 -3.19 1.22
C CYS A 98 -1.46 -2.94 1.16
N ILE A 99 -2.22 -3.81 0.50
CA ILE A 99 -3.66 -3.64 0.31
C ILE A 99 -4.41 -3.73 1.65
N ASN A 100 -3.99 -4.62 2.55
CA ASN A 100 -4.52 -4.72 3.91
C ASN A 100 -4.30 -3.43 4.71
N ALA A 101 -3.13 -2.81 4.59
CA ALA A 101 -2.85 -1.52 5.22
C ALA A 101 -3.75 -0.41 4.65
N LEU A 102 -3.90 -0.33 3.32
CA LEU A 102 -4.80 0.61 2.65
C LEU A 102 -6.25 0.43 3.10
N SER A 103 -6.76 -0.79 3.10
CA SER A 103 -8.12 -1.13 3.57
C SER A 103 -8.38 -0.60 4.99
N ARG A 104 -7.43 -0.82 5.91
CA ARG A 104 -7.53 -0.35 7.29
C ARG A 104 -7.52 1.18 7.38
N ILE A 105 -6.74 1.87 6.55
CA ILE A 105 -6.75 3.34 6.48
C ILE A 105 -8.17 3.83 6.17
N PHE A 106 -8.84 3.28 5.15
CA PHE A 106 -10.20 3.72 4.81
C PHE A 106 -11.22 3.49 5.93
N LYS A 107 -11.13 2.36 6.65
CA LYS A 107 -11.99 2.11 7.81
C LYS A 107 -11.79 3.16 8.89
N LEU A 108 -10.53 3.54 9.15
CA LEU A 108 -10.19 4.53 10.16
C LEU A 108 -10.51 5.97 9.73
N VAL A 109 -10.35 6.27 8.45
CA VAL A 109 -10.73 7.55 7.86
C VAL A 109 -12.21 7.87 8.11
N LYS A 110 -13.09 6.87 8.06
CA LYS A 110 -14.52 7.03 8.38
C LYS A 110 -14.80 7.40 9.84
N LEU A 111 -13.83 7.18 10.73
CA LEU A 111 -13.93 7.57 12.14
C LEU A 111 -13.47 9.00 12.39
N LEU A 112 -12.81 9.62 11.40
CA LEU A 112 -12.48 11.03 11.45
C LEU A 112 -13.76 11.87 11.23
N PRO A 113 -13.83 13.09 11.78
CA PRO A 113 -14.96 13.99 11.56
C PRO A 113 -15.29 14.23 10.06
N LYS A 114 -16.49 14.74 9.74
CA LYS A 114 -16.94 14.88 8.33
C LYS A 114 -16.12 15.87 7.49
N GLU A 115 -15.43 16.80 8.13
CA GLU A 115 -14.47 17.72 7.49
C GLU A 115 -13.23 17.01 6.89
N TYR A 116 -13.09 15.71 7.14
CA TYR A 116 -12.01 14.85 6.66
C TYR A 116 -12.49 13.96 5.50
N ASN A 117 -13.13 14.54 4.49
CA ASN A 117 -13.74 13.77 3.40
C ASN A 117 -12.68 13.35 2.35
N PHE A 118 -12.28 12.07 2.36
CA PHE A 118 -11.29 11.51 1.42
C PHE A 118 -11.98 11.16 0.10
N THR A 119 -11.44 11.67 -1.01
CA THR A 119 -12.17 11.80 -2.28
C THR A 119 -12.36 10.47 -3.05
N HIS A 120 -11.72 9.37 -2.65
CA HIS A 120 -11.56 8.17 -3.49
C HIS A 120 -11.98 6.83 -2.85
N GLN A 121 -12.94 6.82 -1.91
CA GLN A 121 -13.33 5.60 -1.16
C GLN A 121 -13.84 4.40 -2.00
N LYS A 122 -14.36 4.60 -3.22
CA LYS A 122 -15.11 3.56 -3.95
C LYS A 122 -14.23 2.48 -4.62
N LYS A 123 -13.17 2.85 -5.36
CA LYS A 123 -12.34 1.88 -6.12
C LYS A 123 -11.55 0.89 -5.24
N ILE A 124 -11.25 1.28 -4.00
CA ILE A 124 -10.49 0.43 -3.06
C ILE A 124 -11.41 -0.49 -2.29
N VAL A 125 -12.69 -0.15 -2.14
CA VAL A 125 -13.68 -1.09 -1.61
C VAL A 125 -13.77 -2.32 -2.51
N ASP A 126 -13.61 -2.17 -3.83
CA ASP A 126 -13.63 -3.29 -4.76
C ASP A 126 -12.37 -4.17 -4.63
N ILE A 127 -11.17 -3.57 -4.59
CA ILE A 127 -9.89 -4.27 -4.31
C ILE A 127 -9.92 -4.94 -2.93
N ARG A 128 -10.42 -4.23 -1.91
CA ARG A 128 -10.62 -4.76 -0.56
C ARG A 128 -11.61 -5.90 -0.55
N ASN A 129 -12.76 -5.78 -1.21
CA ASN A 129 -13.78 -6.83 -1.25
C ASN A 129 -13.26 -8.08 -1.95
N ALA A 130 -12.46 -7.92 -3.01
CA ALA A 130 -11.79 -9.05 -3.67
C ALA A 130 -10.88 -9.83 -2.70
N ILE A 131 -10.22 -9.15 -1.76
CA ILE A 131 -9.27 -9.76 -0.80
C ILE A 131 -9.95 -10.17 0.52
N GLU A 132 -10.84 -9.36 1.09
CA GLU A 132 -11.57 -9.66 2.34
C GLU A 132 -12.51 -10.85 2.19
N HIS A 133 -13.11 -11.03 1.01
CA HIS A 133 -13.95 -12.19 0.72
C HIS A 133 -13.14 -13.34 0.11
N MET A 134 -11.81 -13.26 0.07
CA MET A 134 -10.99 -14.33 -0.47
C MET A 134 -11.15 -15.61 0.35
N ASP A 135 -11.08 -15.55 1.68
CA ASP A 135 -11.29 -16.71 2.57
C ASP A 135 -12.70 -17.32 2.43
N GLU A 136 -13.72 -16.47 2.29
CA GLU A 136 -15.11 -16.89 2.05
C GLU A 136 -15.29 -17.49 0.64
N ARG A 137 -14.60 -16.97 -0.38
CA ARG A 137 -14.61 -17.51 -1.75
C ARG A 137 -13.83 -18.82 -1.84
N ILE A 138 -12.70 -18.95 -1.14
CA ILE A 138 -11.89 -20.18 -1.04
C ILE A 138 -12.71 -21.30 -0.41
N SER A 139 -13.44 -21.00 0.67
CA SER A 139 -14.27 -21.99 1.37
C SER A 139 -15.55 -22.36 0.61
N SER A 140 -16.02 -21.51 -0.32
CA SER A 140 -17.24 -21.74 -1.10
C SER A 140 -17.02 -22.19 -2.55
N SER A 141 -15.81 -22.04 -3.11
CA SER A 141 -15.51 -22.41 -4.49
C SER A 141 -15.20 -23.89 -4.66
N LYS A 142 -15.94 -24.57 -5.56
CA LYS A 142 -15.64 -25.91 -6.08
C LYS A 142 -14.44 -25.95 -7.05
N GLN A 143 -13.75 -24.83 -7.28
CA GLN A 143 -12.61 -24.74 -8.18
C GLN A 143 -11.31 -24.80 -7.35
N GLY A 144 -10.56 -25.87 -7.59
CA GLY A 144 -9.29 -26.12 -6.95
C GLY A 144 -8.25 -25.03 -7.23
N SER A 145 -7.45 -24.76 -6.21
CA SER A 145 -6.32 -23.83 -6.12
C SER A 145 -6.66 -22.33 -6.11
N LEU A 146 -6.22 -21.66 -5.04
CA LEU A 146 -5.93 -20.22 -5.03
C LEU A 146 -4.96 -19.94 -6.19
N SER A 147 -5.39 -19.15 -7.16
CA SER A 147 -4.51 -18.63 -8.20
C SER A 147 -4.38 -17.12 -7.97
N LEU A 148 -3.29 -16.75 -7.30
CA LEU A 148 -2.77 -15.39 -7.23
C LEU A 148 -1.73 -15.27 -8.35
N ASN A 149 -2.13 -14.69 -9.48
CA ASN A 149 -1.25 -14.55 -10.63
C ASN A 149 -0.79 -13.11 -10.75
N ILE A 150 0.52 -12.91 -10.86
CA ILE A 150 1.08 -11.64 -11.30
C ILE A 150 1.16 -11.68 -12.82
N SER A 151 0.70 -10.63 -13.49
CA SER A 151 0.85 -10.53 -14.95
C SER A 151 2.33 -10.51 -15.35
N GLU A 152 2.65 -10.94 -16.57
CA GLU A 152 4.07 -11.07 -16.97
C GLU A 152 4.84 -9.74 -16.96
N ASP A 153 4.14 -8.63 -17.10
CA ASP A 153 4.65 -7.26 -17.06
C ASP A 153 4.60 -6.63 -15.65
N ALA A 154 4.15 -7.39 -14.64
CA ALA A 154 3.86 -6.90 -13.30
C ALA A 154 3.03 -5.60 -13.27
N LEU A 155 2.07 -5.43 -14.19
CA LEU A 155 1.10 -4.33 -14.17
C LEU A 155 -0.17 -4.65 -13.39
N ALA A 156 -0.46 -5.94 -13.21
CA ALA A 156 -1.66 -6.38 -12.53
C ALA A 156 -1.43 -7.64 -11.69
N VAL A 157 -2.27 -7.77 -10.67
CA VAL A 157 -2.41 -9.01 -9.91
C VAL A 157 -3.83 -9.50 -10.08
N GLU A 158 -3.98 -10.75 -10.51
CA GLU A 158 -5.24 -11.47 -10.51
C GLU A 158 -5.38 -12.21 -9.18
N ILE A 159 -6.49 -11.97 -8.48
CA ILE A 159 -6.84 -12.61 -7.21
C ILE A 159 -8.21 -13.26 -7.38
N THR A 160 -8.29 -14.58 -7.45
CA THR A 160 -9.58 -15.31 -7.56
C THR A 160 -10.48 -14.84 -8.72
N GLY A 161 -9.87 -14.46 -9.85
CA GLY A 161 -10.55 -13.94 -11.04
C GLY A 161 -10.77 -12.42 -11.06
N GLU A 162 -10.43 -11.70 -10.00
CA GLU A 162 -10.48 -10.23 -9.95
C GLU A 162 -9.11 -9.65 -10.32
N ILE A 163 -9.06 -8.71 -11.26
CA ILE A 163 -7.81 -8.09 -11.73
C ILE A 163 -7.62 -6.74 -11.04
N ILE A 164 -6.54 -6.61 -10.27
CA ILE A 164 -6.12 -5.38 -9.60
C ILE A 164 -4.94 -4.80 -10.38
N LYS A 165 -5.12 -3.61 -10.97
CA LYS A 165 -4.01 -2.88 -11.60
C LYS A 165 -3.13 -2.24 -10.53
N LEU A 166 -1.82 -2.44 -10.62
CA LEU A 166 -0.85 -1.89 -9.69
C LEU A 166 -0.71 -0.37 -9.84
N GLU A 167 -1.06 0.17 -11.01
CA GLU A 167 -1.26 1.61 -11.23
C GLU A 167 -2.37 2.19 -10.36
N ASP A 168 -3.51 1.49 -10.23
CA ASP A 168 -4.57 1.94 -9.33
C ASP A 168 -4.07 1.93 -7.88
N VAL A 169 -3.36 0.88 -7.45
CA VAL A 169 -2.79 0.81 -6.08
C VAL A 169 -1.83 1.98 -5.82
N ALA A 170 -0.87 2.22 -6.73
CA ALA A 170 0.09 3.31 -6.62
C ALA A 170 -0.60 4.68 -6.59
N GLY A 171 -1.58 4.90 -7.47
CA GLY A 171 -2.36 6.14 -7.50
C GLY A 171 -3.07 6.41 -6.18
N GLN A 172 -3.62 5.37 -5.56
CA GLN A 172 -4.30 5.48 -4.26
C GLN A 172 -3.35 5.77 -3.10
N ILE A 173 -2.17 5.15 -3.10
CA ILE A 173 -1.10 5.47 -2.13
C ILE A 173 -0.76 6.96 -2.23
N ARG A 174 -0.57 7.50 -3.44
CA ARG A 174 -0.25 8.92 -3.66
C ARG A 174 -1.34 9.85 -3.15
N VAL A 175 -2.60 9.56 -3.48
CA VAL A 175 -3.75 10.38 -3.05
C VAL A 175 -3.86 10.38 -1.53
N LEU A 176 -3.87 9.21 -0.89
CA LEU A 176 -3.97 9.10 0.56
C LEU A 176 -2.79 9.76 1.27
N TYR A 177 -1.57 9.51 0.78
CA TYR A 177 -0.37 10.11 1.32
C TYR A 177 -0.49 11.64 1.34
N LYS A 178 -0.92 12.23 0.22
CA LYS A 178 -1.12 13.67 0.11
C LYS A 178 -2.24 14.15 1.03
N GLU A 179 -3.41 13.52 1.01
CA GLU A 179 -4.57 13.93 1.82
C GLU A 179 -4.26 13.86 3.33
N ILE A 180 -3.58 12.80 3.80
CA ILE A 180 -3.18 12.66 5.21
C ILE A 180 -2.12 13.69 5.58
N ARG A 181 -1.08 13.86 4.75
CA ARG A 181 0.00 14.81 4.99
C ARG A 181 -0.51 16.25 5.01
N ASP A 182 -1.29 16.64 4.01
CA ASP A 182 -1.81 18.01 3.88
C ASP A 182 -2.77 18.33 5.04
N PHE A 183 -3.53 17.34 5.54
CA PHE A 183 -4.33 17.51 6.74
C PHE A 183 -3.46 17.78 7.98
N ILE A 184 -2.43 16.96 8.19
CA ILE A 184 -1.49 17.13 9.31
C ILE A 184 -0.85 18.53 9.25
N TYR A 185 -0.53 19.06 8.07
CA TYR A 185 0.01 20.41 7.86
C TYR A 185 -0.99 21.56 8.05
N LYS A 186 -2.20 21.45 7.47
CA LYS A 186 -3.18 22.57 7.46
C LYS A 186 -3.71 22.92 8.85
N SER A 187 -3.62 22.00 9.81
CA SER A 187 -3.91 22.30 11.21
C SER A 187 -2.86 23.22 11.86
N ASP A 188 -1.66 23.34 11.28
CA ASP A 188 -0.57 24.17 11.80
C ASP A 188 -0.69 25.64 11.34
N ASP A 189 -1.09 25.87 10.08
CA ASP A 189 -1.19 27.22 9.49
C ASP A 189 -2.26 28.13 10.13
N LYS A 190 -3.28 27.55 10.78
CA LYS A 190 -4.29 28.35 11.51
C LYS A 190 -3.73 28.99 12.78
N VAL A 191 -2.57 28.53 13.28
CA VAL A 191 -1.95 28.98 14.53
C VAL A 191 -1.18 30.28 14.34
N THR A 192 -0.53 30.48 13.20
CA THR A 192 0.27 31.69 12.93
C THR A 192 -0.58 32.89 12.52
N SER A 193 -1.82 32.67 12.06
CA SER A 193 -2.78 33.73 11.73
C SER A 193 -3.68 34.20 12.88
N GLY A 194 -3.69 33.49 14.02
CA GLY A 194 -4.53 33.81 15.19
C GLY A 194 -3.84 34.60 16.31
N ASN A 195 -2.54 34.87 16.19
CA ASN A 195 -1.75 35.68 17.13
C ASN A 195 -1.36 37.03 16.48
N LYS A 196 -2.35 37.76 15.97
CA LYS A 196 -2.22 39.20 15.65
C LYS A 196 -3.33 39.97 16.31
#